data_AF-A0A0F5P8V8-F1
#
_entry.id   AF-A0A0F5P8V8-F1
#
_cell.length_a   1.000
_cell.length_b   1.000
_cell.length_c   1.000
_cell.angle_alpha   90.00
_cell.angle_beta   90.00
_cell.angle_gamma   90.00
#
_symmetry.space_group_name_H-M   'P 1'
#
loop_
_entity.id
_entity.type
_entity.pdbx_description
1 polymer ?
#
loop_
_entity_poly.entity_id
_entity_poly.type
_entity_poly.pdbx_seq_one_letter_code
_entity_poly.pdbx_strand_id
1 'polypeptide(L)'
;MIFHGFPCIARCDGCGAEGETIEHRNARSGALSRADLPIGWKLVPSGRDKLHVCPDCIGPDGEPFGDRREAFDARLDHHGTSLLPVIAESVGVPIEIARLWARAWETQQRKVA
;
A
#
# COMPACT_ATOMS: atom_id res chain seq x y z
N MET A 1 -7.12 0.70 30.69
CA MET A 1 -7.82 1.24 29.50
C MET A 1 -8.48 0.06 28.81
N ILE A 2 -9.81 0.01 28.77
CA ILE A 2 -10.56 -1.06 28.08
C ILE A 2 -10.68 -0.62 26.62
N PHE A 3 -10.13 -1.40 25.70
CA PHE A 3 -10.32 -1.20 24.27
C PHE A 3 -11.53 -2.03 23.85
N HIS A 4 -12.62 -1.38 23.44
CA HIS A 4 -13.75 -2.07 22.82
C HIS A 4 -13.41 -2.29 21.35
N GLY A 5 -13.37 -3.55 20.93
CA GLY A 5 -13.19 -3.94 19.53
C GLY A 5 -14.50 -3.82 18.78
N PHE A 6 -14.49 -3.15 17.63
CA PHE A 6 -15.64 -3.03 16.74
C PHE A 6 -15.36 -3.87 15.49
N PRO A 7 -16.18 -4.90 15.21
CA PRO A 7 -16.05 -5.67 13.98
C PRO A 7 -16.36 -4.74 12.79
N CYS A 8 -15.49 -4.79 11.78
CA CYS A 8 -15.71 -4.09 10.52
C CYS A 8 -15.01 -4.84 9.38
N ILE A 9 -15.14 -4.31 8.16
CA ILE A 9 -14.55 -4.89 6.95
C ILE A 9 -13.33 -4.06 6.56
N ALA A 10 -12.17 -4.70 6.50
CA ALA A 10 -11.00 -4.15 5.84
C ALA A 10 -11.10 -4.48 4.34
N ARG A 11 -10.73 -3.53 3.50
CA ARG A 11 -10.65 -3.71 2.05
C ARG A 11 -9.21 -3.52 1.60
N CYS A 12 -8.68 -4.46 0.83
CA CYS A 12 -7.34 -4.40 0.30
C CYS A 12 -7.23 -3.25 -0.71
N ASP A 13 -6.28 -2.34 -0.50
CA ASP A 13 -6.07 -1.17 -1.37
C ASP A 13 -5.59 -1.55 -2.78
N GLY A 14 -5.09 -2.77 -2.93
CA GLY A 14 -4.65 -3.37 -4.17
C GLY A 14 -5.75 -3.93 -5.07
N CYS A 15 -6.30 -5.08 -4.66
CA CYS A 15 -7.28 -5.84 -5.44
C CYS A 15 -8.74 -5.64 -5.00
N GLY A 16 -8.98 -4.87 -3.93
CA GLY A 16 -10.32 -4.70 -3.37
C GLY A 16 -10.88 -5.91 -2.63
N ALA A 17 -10.08 -6.96 -2.41
CA ALA A 17 -10.49 -8.08 -1.55
C ALA A 17 -10.94 -7.56 -0.19
N GLU A 18 -11.97 -8.18 0.39
CA GLU A 18 -12.53 -7.80 1.68
C GLU A 18 -12.18 -8.86 2.73
N GLY A 19 -11.98 -8.43 3.97
CA GLY A 19 -11.73 -9.34 5.09
C GLY A 19 -12.22 -8.76 6.40
N GLU A 20 -12.67 -9.63 7.29
CA GLU A 20 -13.12 -9.25 8.63
C GLU A 20 -11.93 -8.75 9.48
N THR A 21 -12.10 -7.60 10.10
CA THR A 21 -11.11 -6.98 10.97
C THR A 21 -11.78 -6.49 12.26
N ILE A 22 -10.99 -6.37 13.32
CA ILE A 22 -11.46 -5.79 14.58
C ILE A 22 -10.68 -4.49 14.81
N GLU A 23 -11.38 -3.36 14.74
CA GLU A 23 -10.81 -2.07 15.07
C GLU A 23 -10.97 -1.76 16.56
N HIS A 24 -9.88 -1.36 17.20
CA HIS A 24 -9.89 -0.87 18.56
C HIS A 24 -9.73 0.64 18.53
N ARG A 25 -10.79 1.34 18.91
CA ARG A 25 -10.84 2.81 18.91
C ARG A 25 -10.69 3.37 20.31
N ASN A 26 -10.06 4.53 20.41
CA ASN A 26 -9.96 5.26 21.66
C ASN A 26 -11.37 5.71 22.08
N ALA A 27 -11.83 5.28 23.25
CA ALA A 27 -13.19 5.56 23.71
C ALA A 27 -13.50 7.07 23.87
N ARG A 28 -12.48 7.92 24.04
CA ARG A 28 -12.64 9.37 24.22
C ARG A 28 -12.63 10.14 22.90
N SER A 29 -11.74 9.79 21.98
CA SER A 29 -11.54 10.55 20.72
C SER A 29 -12.14 9.87 19.49
N GLY A 30 -12.52 8.60 19.56
CA GLY A 30 -12.94 7.79 18.41
C GLY A 30 -11.81 7.41 17.44
N ALA A 31 -10.57 7.86 17.70
CA ALA A 31 -9.42 7.59 16.84
C ALA A 31 -9.04 6.10 16.87
N LEU A 32 -8.67 5.56 15.70
CA LEU A 32 -8.16 4.19 15.58
C LEU A 32 -6.85 4.05 16.38
N SER A 33 -6.85 3.15 17.35
CA SER A 33 -5.67 2.87 18.19
C SER A 33 -4.88 1.68 17.68
N ARG A 34 -5.57 0.59 17.32
CA ARG A 34 -5.01 -0.60 16.66
C ARG A 34 -6.10 -1.31 15.84
N ALA A 35 -5.71 -2.16 14.90
CA ALA A 35 -6.62 -3.04 14.16
C ALA A 35 -6.04 -4.46 14.14
N ASP A 36 -6.89 -5.46 14.38
CA ASP A 36 -6.58 -6.87 14.21
C ASP A 36 -7.01 -7.27 12.79
N LEU A 37 -6.05 -7.22 11.86
CA LEU A 37 -6.29 -7.47 10.44
C LEU A 37 -6.66 -8.92 10.14
N PRO A 38 -7.28 -9.21 8.97
CA PRO A 38 -7.48 -10.58 8.52
C PRO A 38 -6.15 -11.33 8.41
N ILE A 39 -6.20 -12.66 8.54
CA ILE A 39 -5.01 -13.52 8.55
C ILE A 39 -4.18 -13.28 7.28
N GLY A 40 -2.88 -13.03 7.47
CA GLY A 40 -1.91 -12.83 6.40
C GLY A 40 -1.91 -11.43 5.79
N TRP A 41 -2.85 -10.56 6.15
CA TRP A 41 -2.84 -9.16 5.70
C TRP A 41 -1.76 -8.36 6.40
N LYS A 42 -1.25 -7.33 5.71
CA LYS A 42 -0.25 -6.40 6.25
C LYS A 42 -0.74 -4.97 6.14
N LEU A 43 -0.41 -4.18 7.16
CA LEU A 43 -0.45 -2.71 7.10
C LEU A 43 0.88 -2.21 6.58
N VAL A 44 0.89 -1.72 5.35
CA VAL A 44 2.08 -1.18 4.70
C VAL A 44 2.15 0.31 4.96
N PRO A 45 3.21 0.82 5.61
CA PRO A 45 3.37 2.25 5.78
C PRO A 45 3.63 2.91 4.42
N SER A 46 2.80 3.89 4.05
CA SER A 46 2.96 4.63 2.80
C SER A 46 2.79 6.13 3.03
N GLY A 47 3.85 6.76 3.53
CA GLY A 47 3.82 8.17 3.90
C GLY A 47 2.98 8.42 5.15
N ARG A 48 1.92 9.24 5.01
CA ARG A 48 0.98 9.55 6.12
C ARG A 48 -0.13 8.51 6.25
N ASP A 49 -0.35 7.71 5.21
CA ASP A 49 -1.41 6.72 5.15
C ASP A 49 -0.84 5.31 5.38
N LYS A 50 -1.72 4.39 5.78
CA LYS A 50 -1.39 2.98 5.91
C LYS A 50 -2.29 2.21 4.96
N LEU A 51 -1.68 1.38 4.13
CA LEU A 51 -2.40 0.56 3.17
C LEU A 51 -2.68 -0.81 3.78
N HIS A 52 -3.90 -1.29 3.63
CA HIS A 52 -4.29 -2.67 3.89
C HIS A 52 -3.97 -3.50 2.65
N VAL A 53 -3.07 -4.47 2.79
CA VAL A 53 -2.64 -5.31 1.69
C VAL A 53 -2.89 -6.77 2.03
N CYS A 54 -3.68 -7.46 1.19
CA CYS A 54 -3.96 -8.88 1.34
C CYS A 54 -2.76 -9.75 0.92
N PRO A 55 -2.72 -11.04 1.31
CA PRO A 55 -1.66 -11.98 0.91
C PRO A 55 -1.40 -12.03 -0.60
N ASP A 56 -2.46 -11.97 -1.41
CA ASP A 56 -2.32 -12.05 -2.88
C ASP A 56 -1.67 -10.80 -3.49
N CYS A 57 -1.73 -9.67 -2.78
CA CYS A 57 -1.06 -8.43 -3.18
C CYS A 57 0.33 -8.29 -2.53
N ILE A 58 0.80 -9.27 -1.78
CA ILE A 58 2.16 -9.32 -1.24
C ILE A 58 2.96 -10.25 -2.15
N GLY A 59 3.99 -9.70 -2.81
CA GLY A 59 4.87 -10.46 -3.67
C GLY A 59 5.67 -11.53 -2.90
N PRO A 60 6.33 -12.46 -3.61
CA PRO A 60 7.06 -13.58 -3.00
C PRO A 60 8.17 -13.14 -2.04
N ASP A 61 8.79 -11.97 -2.29
CA ASP A 61 9.84 -11.39 -1.43
C ASP A 61 9.26 -10.59 -0.25
N GLY A 62 7.95 -10.61 -0.06
CA GLY A 62 7.25 -9.86 0.97
C GLY A 62 7.02 -8.38 0.62
N GLU A 63 7.46 -7.92 -0.56
CA GLU A 63 7.20 -6.58 -1.08
C GLU A 63 5.75 -6.47 -1.58
N PRO A 64 4.95 -5.52 -1.07
CA PRO A 64 3.62 -5.23 -1.58
C PRO A 64 3.67 -4.89 -3.07
N PHE A 65 2.85 -5.56 -3.87
CA PHE A 65 2.75 -5.36 -5.32
C PHE A 65 4.05 -5.65 -6.08
N GLY A 66 5.02 -6.36 -5.49
CA GLY A 66 6.35 -6.55 -6.09
C GLY A 66 6.33 -7.18 -7.48
N ASP A 67 5.32 -8.01 -7.78
CA ASP A 67 5.06 -8.59 -9.11
C ASP A 67 4.82 -7.54 -10.21
N ARG A 68 4.42 -6.33 -9.83
CA ARG A 68 4.13 -5.20 -10.74
C ARG A 68 5.31 -4.24 -10.88
N ARG A 69 6.39 -4.44 -10.12
CA ARG A 69 7.51 -3.51 -10.04
C ARG A 69 8.21 -3.31 -11.39
N GLU A 70 8.50 -4.41 -12.09
CA GLU A 70 9.16 -4.38 -13.40
C GLU A 70 8.34 -3.58 -14.43
N ALA A 71 7.03 -3.85 -14.51
CA ALA A 71 6.12 -3.15 -15.42
C ALA A 71 5.93 -1.67 -15.06
N PHE A 72 6.15 -1.30 -13.80
CA PHE A 72 6.11 0.08 -13.34
C PHE A 72 7.40 0.83 -13.69
N ASP A 73 8.57 0.25 -13.40
CA ASP A 73 9.86 0.86 -13.71
C ASP A 73 10.04 1.04 -15.24
N ALA A 74 9.61 0.07 -16.06
CA ALA A 74 9.63 0.20 -17.52
C ALA A 74 8.79 1.38 -18.04
N ARG A 75 7.65 1.67 -17.41
CA ARG A 75 6.83 2.84 -17.75
C ARG A 75 7.48 4.15 -17.30
N LEU A 76 8.15 4.16 -16.14
CA LEU A 76 8.92 5.32 -15.70
C LEU A 76 10.10 5.60 -16.62
N ASP A 77 10.80 4.58 -17.10
CA ASP A 77 11.90 4.76 -18.06
C ASP A 77 11.42 5.39 -19.38
N HIS A 78 10.20 5.06 -19.82
CA HIS A 78 9.64 5.60 -21.06
C HIS A 78 8.99 6.99 -20.90
N HIS A 79 8.27 7.22 -19.80
CA HIS A 79 7.44 8.43 -19.63
C HIS A 79 7.96 9.42 -18.58
N GLY A 80 8.90 9.01 -17.74
CA GLY A 80 9.31 9.75 -16.55
C GLY A 80 8.23 9.82 -15.46
N THR A 81 8.49 10.60 -14.41
CA THR A 81 7.61 10.72 -13.23
C THR A 81 6.45 11.70 -13.40
N SER A 82 6.38 12.43 -14.52
CA SER A 82 5.32 13.42 -14.79
C SER A 82 3.92 12.79 -14.92
N LEU A 83 3.84 11.52 -15.34
CA LEU A 83 2.60 10.75 -15.51
C LEU A 83 2.37 9.74 -14.38
N LEU A 84 2.98 9.95 -13.22
CA LEU A 84 2.96 8.97 -12.11
C LEU A 84 1.55 8.44 -11.74
N PRO A 85 0.49 9.26 -11.62
CA PRO A 85 -0.86 8.76 -11.34
C PRO A 85 -1.39 7.80 -12.41
N VAL A 86 -1.16 8.13 -13.68
CA VAL A 86 -1.60 7.33 -14.83
C VAL A 86 -0.82 6.01 -14.89
N ILE A 87 0.49 6.07 -14.63
CA ILE A 87 1.34 4.88 -14.58
C ILE A 87 0.84 3.95 -13.47
N ALA A 88 0.64 4.47 -12.25
CA ALA A 88 0.17 3.72 -11.08
C ALA A 88 -1.16 3.01 -11.36
N GLU A 89 -2.14 3.73 -11.91
CA GLU A 89 -3.43 3.16 -12.31
C GLU A 89 -3.27 2.06 -13.35
N SER A 90 -2.43 2.28 -14.38
CA SER A 90 -2.23 1.33 -15.47
C SER A 90 -1.54 0.03 -15.06
N VAL A 91 -0.76 0.02 -13.97
CA VAL A 91 -0.19 -1.18 -13.37
C VAL A 91 -1.06 -1.73 -12.23
N GLY A 92 -2.12 -1.04 -11.85
CA GLY A 92 -2.98 -1.39 -10.73
C GLY A 92 -2.32 -1.23 -9.37
N VAL A 93 -1.38 -0.30 -9.19
CA VAL A 93 -0.66 -0.09 -7.92
C VAL A 93 -1.20 1.18 -7.23
N PRO A 94 -1.43 1.16 -5.91
CA PRO A 94 -1.81 2.37 -5.17
C PRO A 94 -0.81 3.51 -5.38
N ILE A 95 -1.31 4.74 -5.53
CA ILE A 95 -0.46 5.89 -5.87
C ILE A 95 0.62 6.17 -4.82
N GLU A 96 0.39 5.81 -3.56
CA GLU A 96 1.34 5.96 -2.48
C GLU A 96 2.53 5.00 -2.66
N ILE A 97 2.29 3.75 -3.07
CA ILE A 97 3.36 2.79 -3.43
C ILE A 97 4.10 3.29 -4.66
N ALA A 98 3.38 3.74 -5.69
CA ALA A 98 3.98 4.29 -6.90
C ALA A 98 4.90 5.49 -6.58
N ARG A 99 4.54 6.36 -5.64
CA ARG A 99 5.40 7.46 -5.17
C ARG A 99 6.68 6.97 -4.50
N LEU A 100 6.61 5.90 -3.70
CA LEU A 100 7.80 5.31 -3.08
C LEU A 100 8.74 4.76 -4.15
N TRP A 101 8.19 4.01 -5.11
CA TRP A 101 8.96 3.43 -6.20
C TRP A 101 9.57 4.48 -7.13
N ALA A 102 8.82 5.51 -7.49
CA ALA A 102 9.30 6.62 -8.31
C ALA A 102 10.46 7.38 -7.65
N ARG A 103 10.42 7.61 -6.34
CA ARG A 103 11.55 8.22 -5.60
C ARG A 103 12.80 7.35 -5.63
N ALA A 104 12.65 6.03 -5.49
CA ALA A 104 13.76 5.10 -5.58
C ALA A 104 14.36 5.12 -6.99
N TRP A 105 13.52 5.13 -8.03
CA TRP A 105 13.91 5.25 -9.42
C TRP A 105 14.66 6.57 -9.71
N GLU A 106 14.12 7.72 -9.29
CA GLU A 106 14.78 9.04 -9.46
C GLU A 106 16.16 9.08 -8.76
N THR A 107 16.27 8.44 -7.60
CA THR A 107 17.54 8.32 -6.86
C THR A 107 18.56 7.48 -7.64
N GLN A 108 18.11 6.44 -8.34
CA GLN A 108 18.97 5.61 -9.18
C GLN A 108 19.43 6.37 -10.43
N GLN A 109 18.54 7.07 -11.12
CA GLN A 109 18.89 7.87 -12.31
C GLN A 109 19.96 8.93 -12.00
N ARG A 110 19.87 9.59 -10.83
CA ARG A 110 20.88 10.58 -10.39
C ARG A 110 22.26 10.01 -10.10
N LYS A 111 22.39 8.71 -9.86
CA LYS A 111 23.69 8.05 -9.64
C LYS A 111 24.37 7.65 -10.94
N VAL A 112 23.59 7.55 -12.02
CA VAL A 112 24.05 7.09 -13.34
C VAL A 112 24.33 8.28 -14.28
N ALA A 113 23.77 9.45 -14.00
CA ALA A 113 24.07 10.73 -14.66
C ALA A 113 25.33 11.40 -14.10
#